data_AF-A0A917IK08-F1
#
_entry.id   AF-A0A917IK08-F1
#
_cell.length_a   1.000
_cell.length_b   1.000
_cell.length_c   1.000
_cell.angle_alpha   90.00
_cell.angle_beta   90.00
_cell.angle_gamma   90.00
#
_symmetry.space_group_name_H-M   'P 1'
#
loop_
_entity.id
_entity.type
_entity.pdbx_description
1 polymer ?
#
loop_
_entity_poly.entity_id
_entity_poly.type
_entity_poly.pdbx_seq_one_letter_code
_entity_poly.pdbx_strand_id
1 'polypeptide(L)'
;MKTPTFNKKHLTEYLFFGAMAALLYLIPLFFYLTNNRYENSYYLYIGNALFFLVIFYYNMRLLYRPYDKSRAVSMLMSGHLATICGVIISVLVATLLMVAFQPGLFTAKSSDAILNNAPANAEVIRPSGWLFMIYVNAVICNFGAGALISIMVSYAGKRNQTKDKPAHVDTHLPVNHGNEGGAGRHPHHRHA
;
A
#
# COMPACT_ATOMS: atom_id res chain seq x y z
N MET A 1 -9.74 -6.74 -21.28
CA MET A 1 -9.93 -7.70 -20.16
C MET A 1 -10.21 -6.91 -18.89
N LYS A 2 -11.38 -7.07 -18.24
CA LYS A 2 -11.67 -6.43 -16.94
C LYS A 2 -11.15 -7.35 -15.83
N THR A 3 -10.00 -7.03 -15.25
CA THR A 3 -9.54 -7.75 -14.06
C THR A 3 -10.38 -7.32 -12.86
N PRO A 4 -10.84 -8.25 -12.01
CA PRO A 4 -11.71 -7.94 -10.87
C PRO A 4 -11.07 -6.97 -9.86
N THR A 5 -9.74 -6.88 -9.84
CA THR A 5 -8.96 -5.99 -8.97
C THR A 5 -9.02 -4.51 -9.36
N PHE A 6 -9.38 -4.20 -10.62
CA PHE A 6 -9.45 -2.84 -11.16
C PHE A 6 -10.89 -2.37 -11.43
N ASN A 7 -11.81 -2.68 -10.52
CA ASN A 7 -13.13 -2.05 -10.54
C ASN A 7 -13.02 -0.62 -9.98
N LYS A 8 -13.73 0.35 -10.58
CA LYS A 8 -13.76 1.74 -10.10
C LYS A 8 -14.10 1.85 -8.60
N LYS A 9 -15.02 1.01 -8.11
CA LYS A 9 -15.39 0.95 -6.69
C LYS A 9 -14.21 0.58 -5.77
N HIS A 10 -13.39 -0.37 -6.20
CA HIS A 10 -12.21 -0.79 -5.45
C HIS A 10 -11.14 0.29 -5.46
N LEU A 11 -10.92 0.94 -6.60
CA LEU A 11 -9.98 2.05 -6.70
C LEU A 11 -10.34 3.21 -5.76
N THR A 12 -11.63 3.57 -5.67
CA THR A 12 -12.10 4.59 -4.72
C THR A 12 -11.85 4.19 -3.27
N GLU A 13 -12.02 2.91 -2.94
CA GLU A 13 -11.76 2.39 -1.59
C GLU A 13 -10.27 2.44 -1.24
N TYR A 14 -9.40 2.03 -2.18
CA TYR A 14 -7.94 2.10 -2.00
C TYR A 14 -7.48 3.55 -1.79
N LEU A 15 -8.00 4.46 -2.62
CA LEU A 15 -7.69 5.88 -2.53
C LEU A 15 -8.18 6.49 -1.23
N PHE A 16 -9.39 6.14 -0.78
CA PHE A 16 -9.97 6.65 0.46
C PHE A 16 -9.14 6.23 1.68
N PHE A 17 -8.80 4.94 1.81
CA PHE A 17 -7.99 4.46 2.92
C PHE A 17 -6.54 4.93 2.85
N GLY A 18 -5.96 4.99 1.64
CA GLY A 18 -4.64 5.57 1.42
C GLY A 18 -4.58 7.05 1.80
N ALA A 19 -5.58 7.85 1.40
CA ALA A 19 -5.68 9.26 1.76
C ALA A 19 -5.86 9.45 3.28
N MET A 20 -6.68 8.63 3.93
CA MET A 20 -6.84 8.67 5.39
C MET A 20 -5.53 8.34 6.12
N ALA A 21 -4.78 7.33 5.66
CA ALA A 21 -3.47 6.98 6.21
C ALA A 21 -2.47 8.14 6.03
N ALA A 22 -2.44 8.75 4.84
CA ALA A 22 -1.60 9.89 4.54
C ALA A 22 -1.93 11.10 5.43
N LEU A 23 -3.22 11.43 5.58
CA LEU A 23 -3.67 12.53 6.44
C LEU A 23 -3.19 12.35 7.89
N LEU A 24 -3.32 11.15 8.45
CA LEU A 24 -2.85 10.89 9.81
C LEU A 24 -1.32 10.93 9.94
N TYR A 25 -0.57 10.51 8.92
CA TYR A 25 0.89 10.68 8.89
C TYR A 25 1.31 12.16 8.84
N LEU A 26 0.58 12.97 8.08
CA LEU A 26 0.88 14.38 7.86
C LEU A 26 0.67 15.25 9.12
N ILE A 27 -0.20 14.84 10.05
CA ILE A 27 -0.44 15.59 11.30
C ILE A 27 0.84 15.65 12.16
N PRO A 28 1.48 14.53 12.56
CA PRO A 28 2.76 14.58 13.26
C PRO A 28 3.88 15.22 12.45
N LEU A 29 3.91 15.04 11.12
CA LEU A 29 4.87 15.71 10.26
C LEU A 29 4.75 17.25 10.37
N PHE A 30 3.52 17.79 10.37
CA PHE A 30 3.30 19.22 10.55
C PHE A 30 3.85 19.74 11.88
N PHE A 31 3.61 19.01 12.99
CA PHE A 31 4.19 19.35 14.29
C PHE A 31 5.71 19.26 14.30
N TYR A 32 6.28 18.27 13.61
CA TYR A 32 7.72 18.14 13.46
C TYR A 32 8.33 19.34 12.73
N LEU A 33 7.74 19.77 11.62
CA LEU A 33 8.19 20.93 10.85
C LEU A 33 8.04 22.24 11.64
N THR A 34 6.96 22.38 12.42
CA THR A 34 6.72 23.58 13.24
C THR A 34 7.74 23.73 14.36
N ASN A 35 8.18 22.62 14.98
CA ASN A 35 9.13 22.68 16.09
C ASN A 35 10.60 22.76 15.64
N ASN A 36 10.91 22.37 14.40
CA ASN A 36 12.22 22.52 13.75
C ASN A 36 13.44 22.11 14.61
N ARG A 37 13.33 21.00 15.36
CA ARG A 37 14.42 20.43 16.17
C ARG A 37 14.62 18.97 15.79
N TYR A 38 15.88 18.55 15.67
CA TYR A 38 16.21 17.15 15.34
C TYR A 38 15.70 16.16 16.39
N GLU A 39 15.75 16.55 17.66
CA GLU A 39 15.23 15.80 18.82
C GLU A 39 13.75 15.42 18.67
N ASN A 40 12.98 16.20 17.87
CA ASN A 40 11.58 15.96 17.61
C ASN A 40 11.31 14.98 16.47
N SER A 41 12.33 14.30 15.95
CA SER A 41 12.19 13.26 14.91
C SER A 41 11.26 12.12 15.31
N TYR A 42 11.00 11.92 16.61
CA TYR A 42 10.02 10.94 17.09
C TYR A 42 8.59 11.16 16.56
N TYR A 43 8.20 12.40 16.21
CA TYR A 43 6.90 12.66 15.58
C TYR A 43 6.76 11.93 14.25
N LEU A 44 7.84 11.78 13.48
CA LEU A 44 7.80 11.03 12.22
C LEU A 44 7.47 9.54 12.47
N TYR A 45 8.02 8.95 13.53
CA TYR A 45 7.71 7.57 13.91
C TYR A 45 6.27 7.42 14.41
N ILE A 46 5.75 8.40 15.17
CA ILE A 46 4.33 8.44 15.54
C ILE A 46 3.45 8.50 14.29
N GLY A 47 3.81 9.34 13.31
CA GLY A 47 3.13 9.40 12.02
C GLY A 47 3.10 8.05 11.29
N ASN A 48 4.24 7.36 11.23
CA ASN A 48 4.31 6.01 10.63
C ASN A 48 3.42 5.00 11.37
N ALA A 49 3.35 5.07 12.70
CA ALA A 49 2.48 4.21 13.50
C ALA A 49 1.00 4.48 13.19
N LEU A 50 0.59 5.74 13.06
CA LEU A 50 -0.78 6.09 12.66
C LEU A 50 -1.11 5.63 11.24
N PHE A 51 -0.17 5.80 10.30
CA PHE A 51 -0.30 5.27 8.94
C PHE A 51 -0.50 3.75 8.96
N PHE A 52 0.33 3.04 9.71
CA PHE A 52 0.22 1.60 9.91
C PHE A 52 -1.15 1.19 10.46
N LEU A 53 -1.68 1.89 11.47
CA LEU A 53 -2.98 1.58 12.07
C LEU A 53 -4.13 1.67 11.05
N VAL A 54 -4.10 2.65 10.14
CA VAL A 54 -5.12 2.78 9.09
C VAL A 54 -5.03 1.62 8.10
N ILE A 55 -3.83 1.28 7.63
CA ILE A 55 -3.63 0.17 6.71
C ILE A 55 -3.95 -1.18 7.38
N PHE A 56 -3.63 -1.34 8.66
CA PHE A 56 -4.03 -2.49 9.46
C PHE A 56 -5.54 -2.63 9.52
N TYR A 57 -6.25 -1.55 9.90
CA TYR A 57 -7.71 -1.53 9.95
C TYR A 57 -8.33 -1.86 8.59
N TYR A 58 -7.78 -1.31 7.51
CA TYR A 58 -8.23 -1.62 6.15
C TYR A 58 -8.06 -3.10 5.81
N ASN A 59 -6.90 -3.69 6.09
CA ASN A 59 -6.66 -5.12 5.89
C ASN A 59 -7.61 -6.00 6.72
N MET A 60 -7.87 -5.63 7.99
CA MET A 60 -8.86 -6.32 8.81
C MET A 60 -10.27 -6.22 8.22
N ARG A 61 -10.66 -5.05 7.70
CA ARG A 61 -11.95 -4.87 7.01
C ARG A 61 -12.05 -5.77 5.77
N LEU A 62 -10.98 -5.92 5.00
CA LEU A 62 -10.94 -6.85 3.86
C LEU A 62 -11.11 -8.31 4.28
N LEU A 63 -10.52 -8.71 5.42
CA LEU A 63 -10.62 -10.07 5.95
C LEU A 63 -12.08 -10.48 6.25
N TYR A 64 -12.91 -9.54 6.72
CA TYR A 64 -14.31 -9.81 7.04
C TYR A 64 -15.26 -9.73 5.83
N ARG A 65 -14.81 -9.27 4.66
CA ARG A 65 -15.67 -9.08 3.48
C ARG A 65 -16.00 -10.41 2.78
N PRO A 66 -17.28 -10.78 2.59
CA PRO A 66 -17.66 -12.12 2.07
C PRO A 66 -17.08 -12.48 0.70
N TYR A 67 -16.98 -11.51 -0.23
CA TYR A 67 -16.60 -11.76 -1.62
C TYR A 67 -15.07 -11.85 -1.85
N ASP A 68 -14.28 -11.08 -1.07
CA ASP A 68 -12.82 -11.05 -1.16
C ASP A 68 -12.12 -12.14 -0.31
N LYS A 69 -12.92 -12.91 0.47
CA LYS A 69 -12.42 -14.05 1.25
C LYS A 69 -11.82 -15.17 0.40
N SER A 70 -12.15 -15.26 -0.89
CA SER A 70 -11.73 -16.43 -1.69
C SER A 70 -10.24 -16.50 -2.01
N ARG A 71 -9.48 -15.39 -2.01
CA ARG A 71 -8.05 -15.42 -2.39
C ARG A 71 -7.18 -14.51 -1.51
N ALA A 72 -6.23 -15.08 -0.77
CA ALA A 72 -5.25 -14.31 0.02
C ALA A 72 -4.46 -13.31 -0.84
N VAL A 73 -4.12 -13.70 -2.08
CA VAL A 73 -3.40 -12.85 -3.04
C VAL A 73 -4.18 -11.57 -3.39
N SER A 74 -5.51 -11.66 -3.57
CA SER A 74 -6.33 -10.49 -3.90
C SER A 74 -6.36 -9.47 -2.76
N MET A 75 -6.46 -9.98 -1.52
CA MET A 75 -6.43 -9.17 -0.31
C MET A 75 -5.06 -8.50 -0.12
N LEU A 76 -3.97 -9.27 -0.31
CA LEU A 76 -2.61 -8.75 -0.25
C LEU A 76 -2.40 -7.64 -1.28
N MET A 77 -2.82 -7.84 -2.53
CA MET A 77 -2.70 -6.85 -3.59
C MET A 77 -3.49 -5.58 -3.26
N SER A 78 -4.70 -5.72 -2.71
CA SER A 78 -5.55 -4.60 -2.30
C SER A 78 -4.90 -3.78 -1.17
N GLY A 79 -4.34 -4.44 -0.15
CA GLY A 79 -3.61 -3.78 0.94
C GLY A 79 -2.37 -3.02 0.45
N HIS A 80 -1.62 -3.59 -0.50
CA HIS A 80 -0.47 -2.92 -1.10
C HIS A 80 -0.88 -1.72 -1.96
N LEU A 81 -1.96 -1.83 -2.74
CA LEU A 81 -2.45 -0.70 -3.54
C LEU A 81 -2.88 0.48 -2.65
N ALA A 82 -3.61 0.22 -1.56
CA ALA A 82 -3.96 1.26 -0.59
C ALA A 82 -2.71 1.89 0.06
N THR A 83 -1.71 1.07 0.41
CA THR A 83 -0.42 1.53 0.95
C THR A 83 0.31 2.43 -0.05
N ILE A 84 0.42 2.01 -1.32
CA ILE A 84 1.09 2.78 -2.38
C ILE A 84 0.37 4.11 -2.60
N CYS A 85 -0.97 4.12 -2.67
CA CYS A 85 -1.74 5.36 -2.76
C CYS A 85 -1.44 6.29 -1.59
N GLY A 86 -1.43 5.77 -0.36
CA GLY A 86 -1.10 6.55 0.83
C GLY A 86 0.32 7.11 0.80
N VAL A 87 1.32 6.30 0.44
CA VAL A 87 2.72 6.74 0.33
C VAL A 87 2.88 7.84 -0.71
N ILE A 88 2.28 7.70 -1.89
CA ILE A 88 2.34 8.73 -2.95
C ILE A 88 1.75 10.05 -2.43
N ILE A 89 0.57 10.00 -1.80
CA ILE A 89 -0.07 11.20 -1.23
C ILE A 89 0.80 11.81 -0.12
N SER A 90 1.32 10.99 0.81
CA SER A 90 2.20 11.45 1.89
C SER A 90 3.43 12.15 1.35
N VAL A 91 4.09 11.58 0.33
CA VAL A 91 5.27 12.20 -0.29
C VAL A 91 4.91 13.52 -0.94
N LEU A 92 3.88 13.56 -1.79
CA LEU A 92 3.48 14.78 -2.49
C LEU A 92 3.15 15.91 -1.51
N VAL A 93 2.36 15.63 -0.48
CA VAL A 93 1.96 16.66 0.51
C VAL A 93 3.13 17.01 1.44
N ALA A 94 3.99 16.05 1.82
CA ALA A 94 5.19 16.33 2.59
C ALA A 94 6.16 17.26 1.83
N THR A 95 6.30 17.07 0.51
CA THR A 95 7.07 17.97 -0.35
C THR A 95 6.48 19.38 -0.31
N LEU A 96 5.16 19.51 -0.48
CA LEU A 96 4.48 20.82 -0.44
C LEU A 96 4.66 21.50 0.93
N LEU A 97 4.52 20.76 2.03
CA LEU A 97 4.74 21.28 3.38
C LEU A 97 6.20 21.71 3.57
N MET A 98 7.18 20.92 3.12
CA MET A 98 8.59 21.29 3.19
C MET A 98 8.90 22.57 2.42
N VAL A 99 8.35 22.74 1.22
CA VAL A 99 8.51 23.97 0.44
C VAL A 99 7.85 25.16 1.13
N ALA A 100 6.70 24.96 1.78
CA ALA A 100 5.99 26.03 2.50
C ALA A 100 6.73 26.46 3.78
N PHE A 101 7.23 25.52 4.57
CA PHE A 101 7.96 25.80 5.81
C PHE A 101 9.40 26.24 5.57
N GLN A 102 10.02 25.75 4.50
CA GLN A 102 11.40 26.05 4.15
C GLN A 102 11.53 26.42 2.67
N PRO A 103 11.11 27.65 2.26
CA PRO A 103 11.17 28.07 0.86
C PRO A 103 12.59 28.10 0.29
N GLY A 104 13.60 28.18 1.17
CA GLY A 104 15.02 28.09 0.80
C GLY A 104 15.49 26.69 0.38
N LEU A 105 14.62 25.67 0.36
CA LEU A 105 14.96 24.26 0.11
C LEU A 105 15.81 24.04 -1.16
N PHE A 106 15.54 24.82 -2.20
CA PHE A 106 16.18 24.72 -3.51
C PHE A 106 17.20 25.83 -3.79
N THR A 107 17.47 26.71 -2.82
CA THR A 107 18.43 27.80 -2.99
C THR A 107 19.85 27.31 -2.69
N ALA A 108 20.81 27.76 -3.50
CA ALA A 108 22.22 27.37 -3.37
C ALA A 108 22.97 28.10 -2.23
N LYS A 109 22.35 29.09 -1.59
CA LYS A 109 22.93 29.81 -0.45
C LYS A 109 22.77 28.97 0.81
N SER A 110 23.85 28.80 1.59
CA SER A 110 23.77 28.20 2.91
C SER A 110 22.90 29.09 3.81
N SER A 111 21.67 28.67 4.04
CA SER A 111 20.88 29.19 5.16
C SER A 111 21.67 28.92 6.44
N ASP A 112 21.80 29.91 7.31
CA ASP A 112 22.24 29.71 8.68
C ASP A 112 21.48 28.52 9.32
N ALA A 113 22.16 27.80 10.23
CA ALA A 113 21.73 26.56 10.88
C ALA A 113 20.19 26.34 10.93
N ILE A 114 19.63 25.58 9.98
CA ILE A 114 18.18 25.34 9.88
C ILE A 114 17.70 24.43 11.01
N LEU A 115 18.50 23.42 11.43
CA LEU A 115 18.18 22.55 12.58
C LEU A 115 19.20 22.76 13.69
N ASN A 116 18.71 23.06 14.90
CA ASN A 116 19.53 23.11 16.12
C ASN A 116 19.91 21.69 16.57
N ASN A 117 21.18 21.49 16.99
CA ASN A 117 21.72 20.24 17.54
C ASN A 117 21.67 19.02 16.60
N ALA A 118 21.73 19.23 15.28
CA ALA A 118 21.86 18.11 14.34
C ALA A 118 23.29 17.52 14.39
N PRO A 119 23.50 16.20 14.20
CA PRO A 119 24.84 15.64 14.03
C PRO A 119 25.49 16.14 12.72
N ALA A 120 26.82 16.13 12.58
CA ALA A 120 27.54 16.74 11.45
C ALA A 120 27.09 16.30 10.04
N ASN A 121 26.51 15.10 9.91
CA ASN A 121 25.89 14.59 8.67
C ASN A 121 24.47 15.15 8.40
N ALA A 122 23.87 15.79 9.38
CA ALA A 122 22.61 16.53 9.35
C ALA A 122 22.80 18.04 9.62
N GLU A 123 24.01 18.51 9.98
CA GLU A 123 24.36 19.92 10.11
C GLU A 123 24.39 20.60 8.73
N VAL A 124 23.28 21.27 8.46
CA VAL A 124 23.13 22.59 7.82
C VAL A 124 24.28 23.13 6.97
N ILE A 125 24.48 22.51 5.81
CA ILE A 125 24.85 23.26 4.61
C ILE A 125 23.78 23.11 3.52
N ARG A 126 22.92 22.08 3.60
CA ARG A 126 21.87 21.83 2.59
C ARG A 126 20.55 21.35 3.21
N PRO A 127 19.43 22.11 3.09
CA PRO A 127 18.09 21.65 3.46
C PRO A 127 17.64 20.34 2.78
N SER A 128 18.35 19.91 1.72
CA SER A 128 18.12 18.64 1.03
C SER A 128 18.28 17.41 1.93
N GLY A 129 19.14 17.45 2.95
CA GLY A 129 19.31 16.32 3.88
C GLY A 129 18.05 16.07 4.72
N TRP A 130 17.38 17.15 5.12
CA TRP A 130 16.13 17.07 5.86
C TRP A 130 14.99 16.51 5.02
N LEU A 131 14.86 17.01 3.78
CA LEU A 131 13.91 16.46 2.80
C LEU A 131 14.16 14.97 2.56
N PHE A 132 15.43 14.59 2.38
CA PHE A 132 15.81 13.19 2.19
C PHE A 132 15.37 12.31 3.37
N MET A 133 15.59 12.77 4.60
CA MET A 133 15.15 12.03 5.80
C MET A 133 13.63 11.86 5.84
N ILE A 134 12.87 12.93 5.54
CA ILE A 134 11.40 12.86 5.48
C ILE A 134 10.96 11.90 4.37
N TYR A 135 11.61 11.88 3.21
CA TYR A 135 11.29 10.97 2.12
C TYR A 135 11.61 9.52 2.46
N VAL A 136 12.78 9.26 3.04
CA VAL A 136 13.15 7.91 3.51
C VAL A 136 12.12 7.42 4.51
N ASN A 137 11.71 8.28 5.44
CA ASN A 137 10.67 7.95 6.42
C ASN A 137 9.31 7.69 5.74
N ALA A 138 8.83 8.64 4.93
CA ALA A 138 7.52 8.56 4.27
C ALA A 138 7.42 7.43 3.25
N VAL A 139 8.51 7.05 2.59
CA VAL A 139 8.55 5.95 1.60
C VAL A 139 8.89 4.65 2.29
N ILE A 140 10.09 4.50 2.84
CA ILE A 140 10.58 3.21 3.32
C ILE A 140 9.80 2.76 4.56
N CYS A 141 9.57 3.64 5.53
CA CYS A 141 8.87 3.24 6.75
C CYS A 141 7.39 2.99 6.51
N ASN A 142 6.66 3.89 5.83
CA ASN A 142 5.23 3.65 5.56
C ASN A 142 4.99 2.50 4.57
N PHE A 143 5.79 2.38 3.50
CA PHE A 143 5.67 1.24 2.59
C PHE A 143 6.02 -0.06 3.31
N GLY A 144 7.12 -0.09 4.06
CA GLY A 144 7.54 -1.27 4.82
C GLY A 144 6.48 -1.69 5.84
N ALA A 145 5.94 -0.74 6.60
CA ALA A 145 4.87 -0.98 7.57
C ALA A 145 3.58 -1.49 6.91
N GLY A 146 3.15 -0.84 5.82
CA GLY A 146 1.95 -1.21 5.07
C GLY A 146 2.07 -2.55 4.36
N ALA A 147 3.23 -2.86 3.77
CA ALA A 147 3.52 -4.14 3.14
C ALA A 147 3.56 -5.27 4.16
N LEU A 148 4.31 -5.09 5.26
CA LEU A 148 4.41 -6.05 6.34
C LEU A 148 3.04 -6.41 6.91
N ILE A 149 2.21 -5.40 7.21
CA ILE A 149 0.89 -5.67 7.78
C ILE A 149 -0.07 -6.31 6.77
N SER A 150 0.02 -5.93 5.50
CA SER A 150 -0.78 -6.55 4.44
C SER A 150 -0.43 -8.02 4.27
N ILE A 151 0.86 -8.38 4.37
CA ILE A 151 1.31 -9.78 4.39
C ILE A 151 0.78 -10.48 5.66
N MET A 152 1.05 -9.93 6.85
CA MET A 152 0.67 -10.57 8.11
C MET A 152 -0.84 -10.84 8.17
N VAL A 153 -1.69 -9.85 7.87
CA VAL A 153 -3.15 -10.02 7.97
C VAL A 153 -3.67 -10.96 6.87
N SER A 154 -3.14 -10.89 5.65
CA SER A 154 -3.57 -11.76 4.55
C SER A 154 -3.26 -13.24 4.80
N TYR A 155 -2.11 -13.55 5.42
CA TYR A 155 -1.72 -14.94 5.70
C TYR A 155 -2.20 -15.43 7.07
N ALA A 156 -2.08 -14.64 8.13
CA ALA A 156 -2.50 -15.05 9.47
C ALA A 156 -4.02 -15.12 9.59
N GLY A 157 -4.75 -14.20 8.97
CA GLY A 157 -6.21 -14.18 8.97
C GLY A 157 -6.85 -15.34 8.21
N LYS A 158 -6.11 -15.97 7.29
CA LYS A 158 -6.59 -17.04 6.40
C LYS A 158 -5.90 -18.38 6.65
N ARG A 159 -5.67 -18.71 7.93
CA ARG A 159 -4.99 -19.94 8.38
C ARG A 159 -5.60 -21.24 7.84
N ASN A 160 -6.87 -21.23 7.41
CA ASN A 160 -7.57 -22.39 6.81
C ASN A 160 -7.56 -22.45 5.27
N GLN A 161 -6.95 -21.49 4.56
CA GLN A 161 -6.85 -21.49 3.10
C GLN A 161 -5.63 -22.23 2.52
N THR A 162 -4.83 -22.92 3.35
CA THR A 162 -3.75 -23.82 2.87
C THR A 162 -4.26 -25.02 2.05
N LYS A 163 -5.58 -25.18 1.93
CA LYS A 163 -6.25 -26.10 1.02
C LYS A 163 -6.74 -25.45 -0.28
N ASP A 164 -6.33 -24.21 -0.58
CA ASP A 164 -6.58 -23.59 -1.88
C ASP A 164 -5.97 -24.51 -2.94
N LYS A 165 -6.85 -25.29 -3.58
CA LYS A 165 -6.46 -26.15 -4.71
C LYS A 165 -5.73 -25.25 -5.70
N PRO A 166 -4.60 -25.70 -6.28
CA PRO A 166 -3.94 -24.95 -7.34
C PRO A 166 -5.02 -24.56 -8.33
N ALA A 167 -5.08 -23.29 -8.71
CA ALA A 167 -6.04 -22.82 -9.69
C ALA A 167 -5.96 -23.81 -10.85
N HIS A 168 -7.02 -24.60 -11.06
CA HIS A 168 -7.09 -25.42 -12.26
C HIS A 168 -7.05 -24.40 -13.39
N VAL A 169 -5.85 -24.24 -13.95
CA VAL A 169 -5.70 -23.75 -15.30
C VAL A 169 -6.41 -24.84 -16.06
N ASP A 170 -7.69 -24.63 -16.34
CA ASP A 170 -8.44 -25.48 -17.24
C ASP A 170 -7.71 -25.35 -18.57
N THR A 171 -6.71 -26.21 -18.77
CA THR A 171 -6.05 -26.47 -20.02
C THR A 171 -7.03 -27.26 -20.87
N HIS A 172 -8.22 -26.70 -21.11
CA HIS A 172 -8.99 -27.01 -22.30
C HIS A 172 -8.18 -26.46 -23.47
N LEU A 173 -7.07 -27.14 -23.78
CA LEU A 173 -6.62 -27.19 -25.17
C LEU A 173 -7.83 -27.69 -25.93
N PRO A 174 -8.34 -26.95 -26.93
CA PRO A 174 -9.32 -27.52 -27.82
C PRO A 174 -8.69 -28.78 -28.39
N VAL A 175 -9.14 -29.94 -27.92
CA VAL A 175 -8.87 -31.20 -28.58
C VAL A 175 -9.54 -31.02 -29.92
N ASN A 176 -8.72 -30.74 -30.92
CA ASN A 176 -9.15 -30.66 -32.30
C ASN A 176 -9.58 -32.09 -32.66
N HIS A 177 -10.84 -32.41 -32.38
CA HIS A 177 -11.46 -33.63 -32.86
C HIS A 177 -11.53 -33.49 -34.37
N GLY A 178 -10.48 -33.97 -35.02
CA GLY A 178 -10.50 -34.34 -36.42
C GLY A 178 -11.74 -35.18 -36.63
N ASN A 179 -12.65 -34.59 -37.40
CA ASN A 179 -13.88 -35.10 -37.95
C ASN A 179 -13.80 -36.58 -38.36
N GLU A 180 -13.97 -37.51 -37.42
CA GLU A 180 -14.31 -38.89 -37.72
C GLU A 180 -15.83 -39.02 -37.72
N GLY A 181 -16.39 -38.96 -38.93
CA GLY A 181 -17.79 -39.25 -39.15
C GLY A 181 -18.11 -40.70 -38.82
N GLY A 182 -19.35 -40.94 -38.42
CA GLY A 182 -19.97 -42.25 -38.62
C GLY A 182 -20.57 -42.89 -37.39
N ALA A 183 -21.87 -42.65 -37.23
CA ALA A 183 -22.89 -43.65 -36.90
C ALA A 183 -22.72 -44.51 -35.64
N GLY A 184 -23.55 -44.22 -34.63
CA GLY A 184 -23.84 -45.15 -33.54
C GLY A 184 -24.99 -44.69 -32.66
N ARG A 185 -26.23 -44.76 -33.16
CA ARG A 185 -27.44 -44.61 -32.33
C ARG A 185 -27.51 -45.79 -31.35
N HIS A 186 -27.50 -45.52 -30.05
CA HIS A 186 -28.00 -46.47 -29.05
C HIS A 186 -29.24 -45.88 -28.35
N PRO A 187 -30.39 -46.59 -28.35
CA PRO A 187 -31.58 -46.16 -27.65
C PRO A 187 -31.47 -46.48 -26.16
N HIS A 188 -31.72 -45.50 -25.31
CA HIS A 188 -31.89 -45.70 -23.88
C HIS A 188 -33.26 -46.31 -23.60
N HIS A 189 -33.26 -47.54 -23.09
CA HIS A 189 -34.43 -48.15 -22.46
C HIS A 189 -34.76 -47.41 -21.16
N ARG A 190 -35.99 -46.90 -21.09
CA ARG A 190 -36.68 -46.57 -19.83
C ARG A 190 -37.06 -47.88 -19.15
N HIS A 191 -36.68 -48.04 -17.90
CA HIS A 191 -37.42 -48.90 -16.97
C HIS A 191 -38.15 -48.01 -15.96
N ALA A 192 -39.41 -48.37 -15.75
CA ALA A 192 -40.37 -47.77 -14.83
C ALA A 192 -40.09 -48.17 -13.38
#